data_AF-A0A1J3K483-F1
#
_entry.id   AF-A0A1J3K483-F1
#
_cell.length_a   1.000
_cell.length_b   1.000
_cell.length_c   1.000
_cell.angle_alpha   90.00
_cell.angle_beta   90.00
_cell.angle_gamma   90.00
#
_symmetry.space_group_name_H-M   'P 1'
#
loop_
_entity.id
_entity.type
_entity.pdbx_description
1 polymer ?
#
loop_
_entity_poly.entity_id
_entity_poly.type
_entity_poly.pdbx_seq_one_letter_code
_entity_poly.pdbx_strand_id
1 'polypeptide(L)'
;MNAPIIDPLQGDFPEVIEEYLEHGVIKCVAFNHRGSLLAAGCADGGCVIWDFETRGIAKEIRDKDCCAAITSVSWSKYGHRLLVSAADKSLTLWDVNTGEKIARTILQQTPLHARLNPGLTSPSLCLACPLSSAPMIVDFDIGCTTLLPVAVPEMPDVLAPPQRSKCPESGPPFSPAAACFNKCGDLVYIGNSKGEILIIDYKTVRVLALVPVVGGAPVKNIVFSRNGKFLLTNSHDRTIRIYDNLLPAKNVLRSLEDLVKSKNEVDGDGVEKMKAVGSECLKLNREFQDSVTKMHWKAPCFSGDGEWVIGGSACKGEHTIYIWDRAGHLVKILEGPKEALIDLAWHPVHPIIVSVSLAGLVYIWAKDYTENWSAFAPDFKELEENEEYVEREDEFDLIPETEKVKVSDVNEDEEVDIETVEKDSFSDSDMSVEELRYLPAEPIPDTNEQQDNIKLIEAHISASPAFEEAVQNGHGADHASSPQGEEMGETRGKRKRKPSEKGMELQAEKAKPLKGSVRTVRAKRPVVDQEIDDSVNGDDDDAYY
;
A
#
# COMPACT_ATOMS: atom_id res chain seq x y z
N MET A 1 15.51 -4.71 -8.26
CA MET A 1 14.51 -5.35 -9.14
C MET A 1 14.33 -4.37 -10.27
N ASN A 2 14.55 -4.76 -11.53
CA ASN A 2 14.34 -3.83 -12.64
C ASN A 2 12.91 -3.32 -12.51
N ALA A 3 12.73 -1.99 -12.48
CA ALA A 3 11.41 -1.43 -12.69
C ALA A 3 10.87 -2.15 -13.94
N PRO A 4 9.67 -2.77 -13.87
CA PRO A 4 9.14 -3.35 -15.08
C PRO A 4 9.12 -2.22 -16.09
N ILE A 5 9.38 -2.54 -17.36
CA ILE A 5 9.20 -1.61 -18.48
C ILE A 5 7.69 -1.37 -18.59
N ILE A 6 7.10 -0.81 -17.54
CA ILE A 6 5.77 -0.28 -17.48
C ILE A 6 5.89 1.01 -18.25
N ASP A 7 4.98 1.16 -19.21
CA ASP A 7 4.81 2.41 -19.94
C ASP A 7 4.87 3.60 -18.96
N PRO A 8 5.91 4.47 -19.05
CA PRO A 8 6.09 5.61 -18.14
C PRO A 8 4.94 6.63 -18.24
N LEU A 9 4.02 6.47 -19.20
CA LEU A 9 2.85 7.32 -19.39
C LEU A 9 1.64 6.83 -18.58
N GLN A 10 1.69 5.61 -18.05
CA GLN A 10 0.54 4.95 -17.47
C GLN A 10 0.60 5.21 -15.94
N GLY A 11 -0.49 5.72 -15.33
CA GLY A 11 -0.49 6.31 -13.97
C GLY A 11 0.04 5.49 -12.78
N ASP A 12 0.34 6.18 -11.68
CA ASP A 12 1.15 5.70 -10.54
C ASP A 12 0.37 5.11 -9.34
N PHE A 13 -0.91 4.79 -9.49
CA PHE A 13 -1.74 4.30 -8.38
C PHE A 13 -2.72 3.19 -8.81
N PRO A 14 -3.17 2.31 -7.88
CA PRO A 14 -4.13 1.25 -8.18
C PRO A 14 -5.52 1.78 -8.52
N GLU A 15 -6.27 1.04 -9.33
CA GLU A 15 -7.61 1.43 -9.78
C GLU A 15 -8.68 0.34 -9.60
N VAL A 16 -8.30 -0.94 -9.75
CA VAL A 16 -9.24 -2.06 -9.79
C VAL A 16 -8.82 -3.17 -8.83
N ILE A 17 -9.78 -4.00 -8.43
CA ILE A 17 -9.47 -5.26 -7.74
C ILE A 17 -9.00 -6.26 -8.81
N GLU A 18 -7.73 -6.66 -8.73
CA GLU A 18 -7.15 -7.67 -9.61
C GLU A 18 -7.57 -9.07 -9.15
N GLU A 19 -7.42 -9.33 -7.86
CA GLU A 19 -7.63 -10.65 -7.27
C GLU A 19 -8.06 -10.53 -5.80
N TYR A 20 -8.60 -11.61 -5.25
CA TYR A 20 -8.78 -11.78 -3.81
C TYR A 20 -8.15 -13.09 -3.33
N LEU A 21 -7.53 -13.04 -2.16
CA LEU A 21 -6.92 -14.17 -1.49
C LEU A 21 -7.85 -14.64 -0.37
N GLU A 22 -8.08 -15.95 -0.30
CA GLU A 22 -8.94 -16.59 0.70
C GLU A 22 -8.15 -17.65 1.47
N HIS A 23 -7.99 -17.46 2.77
CA HIS A 23 -7.47 -18.48 3.69
C HIS A 23 -7.94 -18.22 5.12
N GLY A 24 -9.07 -18.80 5.49
CA GLY A 24 -9.71 -18.54 6.79
C GLY A 24 -10.14 -17.08 6.94
N VAL A 25 -10.33 -16.64 8.18
CA VAL A 25 -10.77 -15.26 8.47
C VAL A 25 -9.57 -14.39 8.82
N ILE A 26 -9.04 -13.65 7.84
CA ILE A 26 -7.88 -12.75 8.04
C ILE A 26 -8.30 -11.47 8.78
N LYS A 27 -7.43 -10.98 9.67
CA LYS A 27 -7.67 -9.81 10.53
C LYS A 27 -6.65 -8.69 10.38
N CYS A 28 -5.43 -9.01 9.98
CA CYS A 28 -4.38 -8.03 9.73
C CYS A 28 -3.40 -8.54 8.68
N VAL A 29 -2.71 -7.61 8.02
CA VAL A 29 -1.74 -7.92 6.97
C VAL A 29 -0.50 -7.03 7.08
N ALA A 30 0.65 -7.54 6.66
CA ALA A 30 1.87 -6.74 6.50
C ALA A 30 2.78 -7.31 5.41
N PHE A 31 3.28 -6.44 4.55
CA PHE A 31 4.34 -6.78 3.61
C PHE A 31 5.70 -6.88 4.32
N ASN A 32 6.56 -7.77 3.81
CA ASN A 32 7.99 -7.68 4.10
C ASN A 32 8.60 -6.42 3.48
N HIS A 33 9.86 -6.12 3.78
CA HIS A 33 10.46 -4.84 3.37
C HIS A 33 10.54 -4.65 1.84
N ARG A 34 10.77 -5.72 1.06
CA ARG A 34 10.72 -5.65 -0.41
C ARG A 34 9.32 -5.65 -1.00
N GLY A 35 8.35 -6.26 -0.34
CA GLY A 35 7.02 -6.54 -0.88
C GLY A 35 6.86 -7.93 -1.52
N SER A 36 7.90 -8.75 -1.57
CA SER A 36 7.79 -10.10 -2.15
C SER A 36 6.92 -11.06 -1.33
N LEU A 37 6.83 -10.85 0.00
CA LEU A 37 6.04 -11.69 0.90
C LEU A 37 5.00 -10.85 1.65
N LEU A 38 3.80 -11.40 1.77
CA LEU A 38 2.69 -10.83 2.54
C LEU A 38 2.36 -11.76 3.70
N ALA A 39 2.55 -11.31 4.94
CA ALA A 39 2.05 -12.01 6.12
C ALA A 39 0.61 -11.59 6.39
N ALA A 40 -0.26 -12.57 6.63
CA ALA A 40 -1.66 -12.40 6.98
C ALA A 40 -1.95 -13.12 8.30
N GLY A 41 -2.47 -12.40 9.28
CA GLY A 41 -2.86 -12.95 10.58
C GLY A 41 -4.33 -13.35 10.60
N CYS A 42 -4.63 -14.60 10.98
CA CYS A 42 -5.98 -15.15 10.99
C CYS A 42 -6.64 -15.08 12.37
N ALA A 43 -7.97 -15.19 12.37
CA ALA A 43 -8.79 -15.18 13.58
C ALA A 43 -8.65 -16.47 14.43
N ASP A 44 -8.11 -17.54 13.86
CA ASP A 44 -7.87 -18.84 14.51
C ASP A 44 -6.46 -18.97 15.13
N GLY A 45 -5.64 -17.92 15.05
CA GLY A 45 -4.25 -17.92 15.51
C GLY A 45 -3.23 -18.39 14.48
N GLY A 46 -3.65 -18.80 13.28
CA GLY A 46 -2.76 -19.10 12.17
C GLY A 46 -2.23 -17.83 11.49
N CYS A 47 -0.95 -17.82 11.12
CA CYS A 47 -0.36 -16.79 10.27
C CYS A 47 0.05 -17.40 8.94
N VAL A 48 -0.50 -16.87 7.85
CA VAL A 48 -0.22 -17.33 6.49
C VAL A 48 0.73 -16.34 5.83
N ILE A 49 1.77 -16.85 5.19
CA ILE A 49 2.72 -16.07 4.41
C ILE A 49 2.47 -16.41 2.95
N TRP A 50 2.06 -15.40 2.18
CA TRP A 50 1.84 -15.48 0.74
C TRP A 50 3.08 -14.96 0.02
N ASP A 51 3.47 -15.66 -1.03
CA ASP A 51 4.42 -15.15 -2.00
C ASP A 51 3.67 -14.39 -3.10
N PHE A 52 4.04 -13.13 -3.27
CA PHE A 52 3.36 -12.22 -4.15
C PHE A 52 3.65 -12.50 -5.63
N GLU A 53 4.79 -13.12 -5.94
CA GLU A 53 5.20 -13.44 -7.31
C GLU A 53 4.51 -14.71 -7.81
N THR A 54 4.48 -15.76 -6.99
CA THR A 54 3.80 -17.02 -7.33
C THR A 54 2.30 -16.99 -7.08
N ARG A 55 1.79 -15.94 -6.41
CA ARG A 55 0.40 -15.84 -5.90
C ARG A 55 -0.01 -17.01 -4.99
N GLY A 56 0.97 -17.74 -4.46
CA GLY A 56 0.76 -18.95 -3.66
C GLY A 56 0.99 -18.73 -2.18
N ILE A 57 0.51 -19.65 -1.36
CA ILE A 57 0.89 -19.73 0.05
C ILE A 57 2.30 -20.28 0.12
N ALA A 58 3.24 -19.45 0.55
CA ALA A 58 4.64 -19.82 0.75
C ALA A 58 4.82 -20.62 2.06
N LYS A 59 4.09 -20.23 3.12
CA LYS A 59 4.18 -20.90 4.41
C LYS A 59 2.96 -20.64 5.28
N GLU A 60 2.61 -21.60 6.12
CA GLU A 60 1.67 -21.42 7.22
C GLU A 60 2.38 -21.65 8.56
N ILE A 61 2.28 -20.67 9.46
CA ILE A 61 2.89 -20.70 10.78
C ILE A 61 1.76 -20.68 11.81
N ARG A 62 1.79 -21.61 12.77
CA ARG A 62 0.76 -21.71 13.81
C ARG A 62 1.40 -22.01 15.15
N ASP A 63 1.00 -21.27 16.18
CA ASP A 63 1.37 -21.63 17.55
C ASP A 63 0.53 -22.83 18.00
N LYS A 64 1.20 -23.90 18.45
CA LYS A 64 0.52 -25.07 19.00
C LYS A 64 -0.22 -24.74 20.30
N ASP A 65 0.23 -23.70 20.99
CA ASP A 65 -0.25 -23.33 22.32
C ASP A 65 -1.26 -22.16 22.30
N CYS A 66 -1.52 -21.56 21.13
CA CYS A 66 -2.40 -20.39 21.00
C CYS A 66 -3.28 -20.48 19.75
N CYS A 67 -4.60 -20.45 19.97
CA CYS A 67 -5.62 -20.41 18.91
C CYS A 67 -6.40 -19.08 18.91
N ALA A 68 -5.85 -18.03 19.53
CA ALA A 68 -6.51 -16.74 19.63
C ALA A 68 -6.26 -15.89 18.39
N ALA A 69 -7.23 -15.06 18.03
CA ALA A 69 -7.13 -14.20 16.85
C ALA A 69 -5.87 -13.32 16.87
N ILE A 70 -5.15 -13.33 15.76
CA ILE A 70 -3.98 -12.46 15.57
C ILE A 70 -4.46 -11.01 15.40
N THR A 71 -3.89 -10.10 16.18
CA THR A 71 -4.22 -8.68 16.20
C THR A 71 -3.28 -7.84 15.34
N SER A 72 -2.02 -8.24 15.22
CA SER A 72 -1.01 -7.53 14.42
C SER A 72 0.09 -8.49 14.00
N VAL A 73 0.65 -8.23 12.82
CA VAL A 73 1.85 -8.88 12.29
C VAL A 73 2.92 -7.83 11.96
N SER A 74 4.19 -8.13 12.18
CA SER A 74 5.30 -7.21 11.87
C SER A 74 6.53 -8.00 11.44
N TRP A 75 7.07 -7.64 10.28
CA TRP A 75 8.32 -8.18 9.76
C TRP A 75 9.53 -7.51 10.40
N SER A 76 10.65 -8.23 10.47
CA SER A 76 11.97 -7.62 10.65
C SER A 76 12.42 -6.91 9.38
N LYS A 77 13.40 -6.00 9.51
CA LYS A 77 13.93 -5.22 8.37
C LYS A 77 14.36 -6.10 7.19
N TYR A 78 15.01 -7.24 7.48
CA TYR A 78 15.50 -8.17 6.46
C TYR A 78 14.56 -9.35 6.19
N GLY A 79 13.37 -9.39 6.79
CA GLY A 79 12.36 -10.41 6.52
C GLY A 79 12.55 -11.77 7.22
N HIS A 80 13.70 -12.04 7.85
CA HIS A 80 13.98 -13.34 8.48
C HIS A 80 13.18 -13.63 9.76
N ARG A 81 12.62 -12.61 10.40
CA ARG A 81 11.84 -12.76 11.63
C ARG A 81 10.46 -12.14 11.46
N LEU A 82 9.46 -12.80 12.04
CA LEU A 82 8.09 -12.33 12.06
C LEU A 82 7.59 -12.27 13.50
N LEU A 83 7.12 -11.10 13.90
CA LEU A 83 6.44 -10.88 15.17
C LEU A 83 4.94 -10.99 14.96
N VAL A 84 4.31 -11.84 15.76
CA VAL A 84 2.86 -12.05 15.79
C VAL A 84 2.35 -11.66 17.17
N SER A 85 1.30 -10.84 17.21
CA SER A 85 0.60 -10.52 18.45
C SER A 85 -0.82 -11.07 18.42
N ALA A 86 -1.29 -11.65 19.51
CA ALA A 86 -2.58 -12.32 19.56
C ALA A 86 -3.49 -11.79 20.69
N ALA A 87 -4.79 -12.07 20.53
CA ALA A 87 -5.83 -11.64 21.47
C ALA A 87 -5.67 -12.25 22.87
N ASP A 88 -4.98 -13.39 23.01
CA ASP A 88 -4.62 -14.04 24.27
C ASP A 88 -3.50 -13.31 25.05
N LYS A 89 -3.10 -12.11 24.59
CA LYS A 89 -2.04 -11.27 25.15
C LYS A 89 -0.64 -11.79 24.87
N SER A 90 -0.49 -12.82 24.04
CA SER A 90 0.82 -13.32 23.65
C SER A 90 1.45 -12.49 22.53
N LEU A 91 2.76 -12.35 22.63
CA LEU A 91 3.65 -11.93 21.57
C LEU A 91 4.56 -13.11 21.26
N THR A 92 4.56 -13.54 20.01
CA THR A 92 5.37 -14.67 19.56
C THR A 92 6.27 -14.22 18.42
N LEU A 93 7.57 -14.47 18.59
CA LEU A 93 8.60 -14.21 17.60
C LEU A 93 8.92 -15.51 16.86
N TRP A 94 8.82 -15.47 15.55
CA TRP A 94 9.03 -16.61 14.66
C TRP A 94 10.23 -16.40 13.76
N ASP A 95 10.92 -17.49 13.46
CA ASP A 95 11.84 -17.58 12.33
C ASP A 95 11.02 -17.90 11.08
N VAL A 96 11.15 -17.09 10.04
CA VAL A 96 10.34 -17.24 8.83
C VAL A 96 10.83 -18.42 7.98
N ASN A 97 12.14 -18.63 7.92
CA ASN A 97 12.75 -19.69 7.11
C ASN A 97 12.42 -21.06 7.70
N THR A 98 12.64 -21.27 8.99
CA THR A 98 12.35 -22.57 9.63
C THR A 98 10.87 -22.71 9.98
N GLY A 99 10.16 -21.61 10.23
CA GLY A 99 8.79 -21.65 10.76
C GLY A 99 8.76 -22.02 12.25
N GLU A 100 9.91 -21.99 12.94
CA GLU A 100 10.00 -22.32 14.34
C GLU A 100 9.77 -21.10 15.24
N LYS A 101 9.22 -21.36 16.41
CA LYS A 101 8.99 -20.37 17.45
C LYS A 101 10.32 -20.05 18.14
N ILE A 102 10.82 -18.83 17.99
CA ILE A 102 12.05 -18.34 18.64
C ILE A 102 11.76 -18.02 20.10
N ALA A 103 10.73 -17.19 20.35
CA ALA A 103 10.39 -16.72 21.68
C ALA A 103 8.89 -16.44 21.80
N ARG A 104 8.38 -16.55 23.04
CA ARG A 104 7.01 -16.17 23.37
C ARG A 104 6.99 -15.45 24.71
N THR A 105 6.26 -14.34 24.76
CA THR A 105 6.05 -13.56 25.98
C THR A 105 4.56 -13.24 26.11
N ILE A 106 4.03 -13.30 27.33
CA ILE A 106 2.62 -12.97 27.61
C ILE A 106 2.57 -11.64 28.34
N LEU A 107 1.81 -10.69 27.81
CA LEU A 107 1.60 -9.38 28.41
C LEU A 107 0.44 -9.39 29.40
N GLN A 108 0.35 -8.36 30.22
CA GLN A 108 -0.77 -8.16 31.15
C GLN A 108 -2.09 -7.89 30.41
N GLN A 109 -2.01 -7.24 29.25
CA GLN A 109 -3.15 -6.81 28.44
C GLN A 109 -2.93 -7.13 26.96
N THR A 110 -4.02 -7.19 26.20
CA THR A 110 -3.99 -7.55 24.79
C THR A 110 -3.32 -6.43 23.97
N PRO A 111 -2.24 -6.75 23.22
CA PRO A 111 -1.63 -5.82 22.28
C PRO A 111 -2.53 -5.61 21.06
N LEU A 112 -2.85 -4.36 20.75
CA LEU A 112 -3.54 -4.01 19.50
C LEU A 112 -2.58 -4.00 18.32
N HIS A 113 -1.40 -3.43 18.55
CA HIS A 113 -0.33 -3.34 17.58
C HIS A 113 0.99 -3.73 18.22
N ALA A 114 1.81 -4.47 17.49
CA ALA A 114 3.17 -4.79 17.89
C ALA A 114 4.09 -4.63 16.68
N ARG A 115 5.24 -3.98 16.86
CA ARG A 115 6.21 -3.70 15.79
C ARG A 115 7.62 -4.05 16.23
N LEU A 116 8.38 -4.73 15.37
CA LEU A 116 9.80 -5.00 15.62
C LEU A 116 10.63 -3.72 15.47
N ASN A 117 11.74 -3.63 16.20
CA ASN A 117 12.69 -2.54 16.03
C ASN A 117 13.34 -2.63 14.63
N PRO A 118 13.19 -1.61 13.76
CA PRO A 118 13.73 -1.63 12.40
C PRO A 118 15.26 -1.44 12.34
N GLY A 119 15.88 -0.90 13.39
CA GLY A 119 17.32 -0.62 13.43
C GLY A 119 18.20 -1.83 13.69
N LEU A 120 17.62 -2.93 14.19
CA LEU A 120 18.35 -4.13 14.56
C LEU A 120 18.32 -5.14 13.41
N THR A 121 19.49 -5.68 13.08
CA THR A 121 19.65 -6.72 12.05
C THR A 121 18.90 -8.01 12.39
N SER A 122 18.97 -8.42 13.65
CA SER A 122 18.24 -9.57 14.20
C SER A 122 17.41 -9.08 15.39
N PRO A 123 16.22 -8.50 15.16
CA PRO A 123 15.46 -7.88 16.23
C PRO A 123 14.94 -8.93 17.20
N SER A 124 15.32 -8.79 18.46
CA SER A 124 14.71 -9.38 19.66
C SER A 124 13.95 -8.34 20.47
N LEU A 125 13.97 -7.07 20.04
CA LEU A 125 13.27 -5.97 20.67
C LEU A 125 12.03 -5.60 19.86
N CYS A 126 10.89 -5.47 20.53
CA CYS A 126 9.66 -4.97 19.91
C CYS A 126 8.96 -3.90 20.76
N LEU A 127 8.16 -3.09 20.09
CA LEU A 127 7.26 -2.11 20.68
C LEU A 127 5.85 -2.68 20.64
N ALA A 128 5.23 -2.84 21.79
CA ALA A 128 3.86 -3.29 21.94
C ALA A 128 2.96 -2.14 22.41
N CYS A 129 1.80 -1.99 21.79
CA CYS A 129 0.78 -0.99 22.12
C CYS A 129 -0.49 -1.71 22.61
N PRO A 130 -0.68 -1.87 23.93
CA PRO A 130 -1.89 -2.49 24.49
C PRO A 130 -3.12 -1.57 24.41
N LEU A 131 -4.30 -2.17 24.49
CA LEU A 131 -5.59 -1.44 24.43
C LEU A 131 -5.84 -0.49 25.62
N SER A 132 -5.37 -0.83 26.82
CA SER A 132 -5.70 -0.08 28.04
C SER A 132 -4.49 0.13 28.95
N SER A 133 -3.30 0.21 28.35
CA SER A 133 -2.02 0.42 29.04
C SER A 133 -1.12 1.28 28.17
N ALA A 134 -0.12 1.90 28.80
CA ALA A 134 0.95 2.58 28.10
C ALA A 134 1.67 1.64 27.13
N PRO A 135 2.16 2.15 25.97
CA PRO A 135 3.05 1.41 25.10
C PRO A 135 4.30 0.97 25.85
N MET A 136 4.82 -0.19 25.46
CA MET A 136 5.94 -0.81 26.16
C MET A 136 6.92 -1.42 25.19
N ILE A 137 8.19 -1.39 25.58
CA ILE A 137 9.27 -2.10 24.89
C ILE A 137 9.42 -3.47 25.52
N VAL A 138 9.40 -4.51 24.69
CA VAL A 138 9.59 -5.89 25.10
C VAL A 138 10.89 -6.37 24.48
N ASP A 139 11.79 -6.87 25.32
CA ASP A 139 13.02 -7.52 24.92
C ASP A 139 12.85 -9.04 25.11
N PHE A 140 12.88 -9.80 24.02
CA PHE A 140 12.73 -11.26 24.03
C PHE A 140 13.98 -12.00 24.54
N ASP A 141 15.17 -11.40 24.42
CA ASP A 141 16.41 -12.06 24.87
C ASP A 141 16.52 -12.01 26.39
N ILE A 142 16.15 -10.86 26.97
CA ILE A 142 16.21 -10.63 28.43
C ILE A 142 14.89 -11.04 29.10
N GLY A 143 13.77 -11.05 28.36
CA GLY A 143 12.43 -11.22 28.92
C GLY A 143 11.97 -10.01 29.73
N CYS A 144 12.60 -8.85 29.51
CA CYS A 144 12.28 -7.61 30.21
C CYS A 144 11.20 -6.83 29.46
N THR A 145 10.35 -6.14 30.21
CA THR A 145 9.37 -5.22 29.62
C THR A 145 9.43 -3.85 30.27
N THR A 146 9.64 -2.83 29.46
CA THR A 146 9.81 -1.43 29.90
C THR A 146 8.62 -0.60 29.43
N LEU A 147 7.87 -0.04 30.38
CA LEU A 147 6.76 0.87 30.09
C LEU A 147 7.29 2.23 29.64
N LEU A 148 6.70 2.80 28.59
CA LEU A 148 7.05 4.12 28.10
C LEU A 148 6.11 5.20 28.68
N PRO A 149 6.62 6.40 28.98
CA PRO A 149 5.79 7.49 29.48
C PRO A 149 4.81 7.99 28.41
N VAL A 150 3.53 8.12 28.77
CA VAL A 150 2.45 8.62 27.89
C VAL A 150 2.11 10.10 28.15
N ALA A 151 2.68 10.65 29.22
CA ALA A 151 2.61 12.07 29.56
C ALA A 151 3.95 12.50 30.12
N VAL A 152 4.24 13.80 30.03
CA VAL A 152 5.39 14.39 30.72
C VAL A 152 5.15 14.27 32.23
N PRO A 153 6.14 13.82 33.02
CA PRO A 153 6.00 13.78 34.48
C PRO A 153 5.77 15.20 35.01
N GLU A 154 4.59 15.45 35.57
CA GLU A 154 4.33 16.69 36.33
C GLU A 154 5.17 16.64 37.61
N MET A 155 5.95 17.69 37.87
CA MET A 155 6.65 17.84 39.15
C MET A 155 5.61 17.95 40.28
N PRO A 156 5.78 17.23 41.40
CA PRO A 156 4.85 17.38 42.51
C PRO A 156 4.92 18.81 43.05
N ASP A 157 3.76 19.46 43.07
CA ASP A 157 3.60 20.84 43.54
C ASP A 157 3.97 20.92 45.03
N VAL A 158 5.09 21.58 45.35
CA VAL A 158 5.69 21.63 46.70
C VAL A 158 4.83 22.43 47.70
N LEU A 159 3.73 23.05 47.23
CA LEU A 159 2.85 23.91 48.03
C LEU A 159 1.52 23.25 48.44
N ALA A 160 1.23 22.01 48.05
CA ALA A 160 0.00 21.32 48.44
C ALA A 160 0.16 20.57 49.78
N PRO A 161 -0.74 20.76 50.77
CA PRO A 161 -0.61 20.12 52.08
C PRO A 161 -0.77 18.59 51.99
N PRO A 162 -0.10 17.82 52.86
CA PRO A 162 -0.07 16.36 52.79
C PRO A 162 -1.45 15.77 53.10
N GLN A 163 -2.12 15.25 52.07
CA GLN A 163 -3.34 14.46 52.23
C GLN A 163 -2.99 13.07 52.78
N ARG A 164 -3.63 12.69 53.89
CA ARG A 164 -3.44 11.40 54.55
C ARG A 164 -3.78 10.23 53.61
N SER A 165 -2.76 9.40 53.38
CA SER A 165 -2.76 8.02 52.87
C SER A 165 -4.12 7.33 52.69
N LYS A 166 -4.57 7.27 51.44
CA LYS A 166 -5.18 6.06 50.86
C LYS A 166 -4.15 5.44 49.91
N CYS A 167 -4.03 4.11 49.88
CA CYS A 167 -3.20 3.39 48.91
C CYS A 167 -3.36 3.97 47.49
N PRO A 168 -2.29 4.19 46.72
CA PRO A 168 -2.40 4.57 45.31
C PRO A 168 -2.75 3.32 44.48
N GLU A 169 -3.99 2.83 44.61
CA GLU A 169 -4.54 1.77 43.75
C GLU A 169 -5.24 2.32 42.49
N SER A 170 -5.04 3.58 42.15
CA SER A 170 -5.31 4.06 40.79
C SER A 170 -4.10 4.83 40.28
N GLY A 171 -3.27 4.16 39.48
CA GLY A 171 -2.37 4.85 38.57
C GLY A 171 -3.16 5.81 37.65
N PRO A 172 -2.47 6.71 36.92
CA PRO A 172 -3.16 7.59 35.97
C PRO A 172 -4.08 6.76 35.07
N PRO A 173 -5.30 7.23 34.74
CA PRO A 173 -6.23 6.47 33.91
C PRO A 173 -5.53 6.11 32.61
N PHE A 174 -5.21 4.83 32.45
CA PHE A 174 -4.42 4.34 31.33
C PHE A 174 -5.21 4.53 30.04
N SER A 175 -4.81 5.51 29.26
CA SER A 175 -5.42 5.77 27.97
C SER A 175 -4.66 5.03 26.88
N PRO A 176 -5.35 4.38 25.92
CA PRO A 176 -4.69 3.83 24.73
C PRO A 176 -3.87 4.92 24.05
N ALA A 177 -2.64 4.58 23.68
CA ALA A 177 -1.74 5.44 22.94
C ALA A 177 -1.16 4.67 21.77
N ALA A 178 -1.05 5.33 20.63
CA ALA A 178 -0.40 4.76 19.44
C ALA A 178 1.09 5.06 19.50
N ALA A 179 1.93 4.10 19.13
CA ALA A 179 3.37 4.31 19.11
C ALA A 179 4.05 3.68 17.89
N CYS A 180 5.14 4.30 17.44
CA CYS A 180 5.97 3.77 16.36
C CYS A 180 7.45 4.13 16.55
N PHE A 181 8.33 3.27 16.05
CA PHE A 181 9.75 3.61 15.88
C PHE A 181 9.94 4.60 14.72
N ASN A 182 11.02 5.39 14.79
CA ASN A 182 11.56 6.06 13.60
C ASN A 182 12.18 5.03 12.63
N LYS A 183 12.53 5.47 11.41
CA LYS A 183 13.15 4.60 10.38
C LYS A 183 14.35 3.80 10.91
N CYS A 184 15.20 4.43 11.72
CA CYS A 184 16.43 3.81 12.25
C CYS A 184 16.21 3.00 13.53
N GLY A 185 15.04 3.06 14.18
CA GLY A 185 14.77 2.32 15.41
C GLY A 185 15.42 2.88 16.68
N ASP A 186 15.94 4.10 16.64
CA ASP A 186 16.61 4.77 17.78
C ASP A 186 15.62 5.47 18.71
N LEU A 187 14.51 5.98 18.16
CA LEU A 187 13.53 6.80 18.89
C LEU A 187 12.14 6.21 18.73
N VAL A 188 11.30 6.42 19.75
CA VAL A 188 9.89 6.05 19.75
C VAL A 188 9.04 7.31 19.79
N TYR A 189 8.06 7.36 18.91
CA TYR A 189 7.06 8.41 18.84
C TYR A 189 5.76 7.87 19.42
N ILE A 190 5.19 8.56 20.41
CA ILE A 190 3.95 8.15 21.07
C ILE A 190 2.91 9.25 20.91
N GLY A 191 1.77 8.93 20.31
CA GLY A 191 0.59 9.78 20.30
C GLY A 191 -0.31 9.45 21.49
N ASN A 192 -0.53 10.41 22.38
CA ASN A 192 -1.37 10.23 23.55
C ASN A 192 -2.84 10.62 23.28
N SER A 193 -3.69 10.43 24.29
CA SER A 193 -5.12 10.79 24.21
C SER A 193 -5.43 12.26 24.45
N LYS A 194 -4.45 13.05 24.91
CA LYS A 194 -4.56 14.50 25.02
C LYS A 194 -4.31 15.20 23.67
N GLY A 195 -3.93 14.45 22.64
CA GLY A 195 -3.54 14.98 21.34
C GLY A 195 -2.14 15.58 21.35
N GLU A 196 -1.18 14.90 21.96
CA GLU A 196 0.22 15.26 21.95
C GLU A 196 1.05 14.10 21.39
N ILE A 197 2.10 14.43 20.65
CA ILE A 197 3.08 13.49 20.13
C ILE A 197 4.35 13.65 20.98
N LEU A 198 4.75 12.60 21.68
CA LEU A 198 5.96 12.55 22.50
C LEU A 198 7.07 11.85 21.71
N ILE A 199 8.26 12.45 21.71
CA ILE A 199 9.47 11.84 21.16
C ILE A 199 10.32 11.33 22.34
N ILE A 200 10.56 10.03 22.38
CA ILE A 200 11.14 9.34 23.53
C ILE A 200 12.38 8.56 23.08
N ASP A 201 13.47 8.70 23.85
CA ASP A 201 14.54 7.72 23.84
C ASP A 201 14.14 6.55 24.73
N TYR A 202 13.91 5.39 24.12
CA TYR A 202 13.43 4.22 24.82
C TYR A 202 14.51 3.52 25.65
N LYS A 203 15.80 3.79 25.40
CA LYS A 203 16.91 3.21 26.17
C LYS A 203 17.03 3.88 27.53
N THR A 204 16.89 5.20 27.57
CA THR A 204 16.90 5.99 28.81
C THR A 204 15.51 6.24 29.39
N VAL A 205 14.45 5.90 28.65
CA VAL A 205 13.04 6.14 28.99
C VAL A 205 12.77 7.63 29.25
N ARG A 206 13.44 8.52 28.51
CA ARG A 206 13.34 9.97 28.66
C ARG A 206 12.53 10.58 27.52
N VAL A 207 11.58 11.45 27.88
CA VAL A 207 10.89 12.32 26.92
C VAL A 207 11.84 13.44 26.49
N LEU A 208 12.14 13.50 25.20
CA LEU A 208 13.06 14.47 24.61
C LEU A 208 12.33 15.68 24.02
N ALA A 209 11.15 15.46 23.42
CA ALA A 209 10.36 16.51 22.81
C ALA A 209 8.86 16.22 22.89
N LEU A 210 8.05 17.28 22.80
CA LEU A 210 6.59 17.22 22.79
C LEU A 210 6.05 18.06 21.65
N VAL A 211 5.13 17.52 20.86
CA VAL A 211 4.49 18.22 19.74
C VAL A 211 2.98 18.18 19.93
N PRO A 212 2.32 19.32 20.21
CA PRO A 212 0.88 19.35 20.34
C PRO A 212 0.22 19.16 18.97
N VAL A 213 -0.76 18.27 18.90
CA VAL A 213 -1.62 18.09 17.73
C VAL A 213 -2.67 19.20 17.71
N VAL A 214 -2.88 19.79 16.54
CA VAL A 214 -3.92 20.82 16.34
C VAL A 214 -5.28 20.24 16.72
N GLY A 215 -6.00 20.93 17.62
CA GLY A 215 -7.30 20.50 18.12
C GLY A 215 -7.29 19.54 19.31
N GLY A 216 -6.11 19.06 19.76
CA GLY A 216 -6.00 18.25 20.99
C GLY A 216 -6.76 16.92 20.94
N ALA A 217 -7.02 16.38 19.75
CA ALA A 217 -7.76 15.14 19.59
C ALA A 217 -6.87 13.90 19.86
N PRO A 218 -7.40 12.85 20.52
CA PRO A 218 -6.67 11.61 20.78
C PRO A 218 -6.07 10.99 19.51
N VAL A 219 -4.79 10.62 19.55
CA VAL A 219 -4.10 9.97 18.43
C VAL A 219 -4.37 8.46 18.46
N LYS A 220 -5.00 7.93 17.40
CA LYS A 220 -5.36 6.51 17.26
C LYS A 220 -4.30 5.68 16.56
N ASN A 221 -3.58 6.26 15.61
CA ASN A 221 -2.54 5.58 14.85
C ASN A 221 -1.42 6.56 14.50
N ILE A 222 -0.19 6.05 14.43
CA ILE A 222 1.01 6.80 14.08
C ILE A 222 1.91 5.92 13.20
N VAL A 223 2.30 6.46 12.05
CA VAL A 223 3.02 5.72 10.99
C VAL A 223 4.07 6.63 10.36
N PHE A 224 5.32 6.16 10.27
CA PHE A 224 6.34 6.82 9.48
C PHE A 224 6.25 6.40 8.02
N SER A 225 6.52 7.35 7.13
CA SER A 225 6.89 7.06 5.74
C SER A 225 8.15 6.19 5.69
N ARG A 226 8.28 5.36 4.64
CA ARG A 226 9.43 4.45 4.47
C ARG A 226 10.76 5.18 4.39
N ASN A 227 10.76 6.39 3.83
CA ASN A 227 11.94 7.25 3.75
C ASN A 227 12.27 7.96 5.10
N GLY A 228 11.36 7.93 6.08
CA GLY A 228 11.51 8.55 7.40
C GLY A 228 11.32 10.08 7.43
N LYS A 229 11.00 10.71 6.30
CA LYS A 229 10.86 12.18 6.16
C LYS A 229 9.50 12.69 6.60
N PHE A 230 8.48 11.84 6.58
CA PHE A 230 7.11 12.20 6.95
C PHE A 230 6.57 11.29 8.03
N LEU A 231 5.76 11.86 8.92
CA LEU A 231 5.04 11.19 9.98
C LEU A 231 3.54 11.43 9.80
N LEU A 232 2.77 10.34 9.73
CA LEU A 232 1.32 10.37 9.65
C LEU A 232 0.71 10.08 11.01
N THR A 233 -0.29 10.87 11.39
CA THR A 233 -1.13 10.59 12.56
C THR A 233 -2.60 10.53 12.16
N ASN A 234 -3.32 9.55 12.70
CA ASN A 234 -4.78 9.46 12.58
C ASN A 234 -5.40 9.80 13.93
N SER A 235 -6.22 10.84 13.98
CA SER A 235 -6.81 11.35 15.21
C SER A 235 -8.29 10.98 15.35
N HIS A 236 -8.83 11.07 16.58
CA HIS A 236 -10.23 10.75 16.84
C HIS A 236 -11.20 11.75 16.18
N ASP A 237 -10.75 12.97 15.88
CA ASP A 237 -11.49 14.02 15.20
C ASP A 237 -11.75 13.78 13.71
N ARG A 238 -11.39 12.59 13.19
CA ARG A 238 -11.61 12.16 11.80
C ARG A 238 -10.65 12.79 10.79
N THR A 239 -9.54 13.34 11.28
CA THR A 239 -8.53 13.97 10.46
C THR A 239 -7.24 13.13 10.46
N ILE A 240 -6.72 12.88 9.26
CA ILE A 240 -5.36 12.38 9.06
C ILE A 240 -4.46 13.60 8.96
N ARG A 241 -3.33 13.61 9.67
CA ARG A 241 -2.36 14.71 9.64
C ARG A 241 -1.00 14.19 9.25
N ILE A 242 -0.29 14.98 8.46
CA ILE A 242 1.08 14.70 8.02
C ILE A 242 2.00 15.77 8.57
N TYR A 243 3.06 15.32 9.23
CA TYR A 243 4.13 16.15 9.75
C TYR A 243 5.41 15.88 8.96
N ASP A 244 6.13 16.94 8.63
CA ASP A 244 7.49 16.85 8.13
C ASP A 244 8.43 16.55 9.31
N ASN A 245 9.21 15.48 9.18
CA ASN A 245 10.28 15.14 10.10
C ASN A 245 11.55 15.88 9.68
N LEU A 246 11.90 16.90 10.47
CA LEU A 246 13.04 17.77 10.21
C LEU A 246 14.34 17.22 10.80
N LEU A 247 14.28 16.09 11.51
CA LEU A 247 15.46 15.46 12.08
C LEU A 247 16.32 14.79 10.97
N PRO A 248 17.64 14.79 11.13
CA PRO A 248 18.54 14.21 10.15
C PRO A 248 18.33 12.69 10.02
N ALA A 249 18.67 12.12 8.87
CA ALA A 249 18.53 10.68 8.63
C ALA A 249 19.52 9.80 9.43
N LYS A 250 20.63 10.38 9.92
CA LYS A 250 21.66 9.70 10.71
C LYS A 250 21.99 10.52 11.96
N ASN A 251 22.38 9.84 13.03
CA ASN A 251 22.71 10.45 14.33
C ASN A 251 21.56 11.26 14.94
N VAL A 252 20.31 10.84 14.68
CA VAL A 252 19.07 11.49 15.11
C VAL A 252 19.11 11.86 16.60
N LEU A 253 19.52 10.90 17.43
CA LEU A 253 19.56 11.05 18.87
C LEU A 253 20.57 12.13 19.33
N ARG A 254 21.76 12.19 18.74
CA ARG A 254 22.76 13.22 19.09
C ARG A 254 22.29 14.62 18.71
N SER A 255 21.76 14.78 17.50
CA SER A 255 21.23 16.07 17.05
C SER A 255 20.08 16.55 17.94
N LEU A 256 19.21 15.63 18.36
CA LEU A 256 18.12 15.95 19.27
C LEU A 256 18.62 16.29 20.69
N GLU A 257 19.60 15.56 21.21
CA GLU A 257 20.23 15.88 22.50
C GLU A 257 20.91 17.25 22.51
N ASP A 258 21.59 17.63 21.43
CA ASP A 258 22.23 18.93 21.31
C ASP A 258 21.19 20.05 21.22
N LEU A 259 20.06 19.80 20.54
CA LEU A 259 18.92 20.73 20.49
C LEU A 259 18.29 20.91 21.88
N VAL A 260 18.09 19.81 22.62
CA VAL A 260 17.61 19.84 24.01
C VAL A 260 18.58 20.61 24.92
N LYS A 261 19.90 20.41 24.79
CA LYS A 261 20.90 21.17 25.56
C LYS A 261 20.81 22.67 25.26
N SER A 262 20.75 23.05 23.98
CA SER A 262 20.68 24.46 23.57
C SER A 262 19.46 25.20 24.14
N LYS A 263 18.31 24.53 24.24
CA LYS A 263 17.07 25.12 24.79
C LYS A 263 17.00 25.08 26.31
N ASN A 264 17.79 24.22 26.97
CA ASN A 264 17.85 24.19 28.43
C ASN A 264 18.56 25.39 29.04
N GLU A 265 19.42 26.08 28.27
CA GLU A 265 20.14 27.30 28.69
C GLU A 265 19.22 28.54 28.78
N VAL A 266 18.03 28.50 28.19
CA VAL A 266 17.03 29.58 28.24
C VAL A 266 16.12 29.40 29.46
N ASP A 267 15.82 30.45 30.21
CA ASP A 267 14.86 30.37 31.33
C ASP A 267 13.41 30.14 30.82
N GLY A 268 12.71 29.15 31.39
CA GLY A 268 11.34 28.79 31.01
C GLY A 268 10.86 27.48 31.62
N ASP A 269 9.53 27.27 31.61
CA ASP A 269 8.89 26.02 32.06
C ASP A 269 9.39 24.81 31.25
N GLY A 270 9.58 23.67 31.92
CA GLY A 270 10.15 22.47 31.30
C GLY A 270 9.31 21.94 30.15
N VAL A 271 7.98 22.06 30.24
CA VAL A 271 7.05 21.63 29.19
C VAL A 271 7.13 22.53 27.96
N GLU A 272 7.18 23.85 28.16
CA GLU A 272 7.33 24.81 27.06
C GLU A 272 8.67 24.64 26.33
N LYS A 273 9.75 24.30 27.04
CA LYS A 273 11.02 23.92 26.42
C LYS A 273 10.89 22.69 25.52
N MET A 274 10.22 21.64 26.00
CA MET A 274 10.00 20.42 25.21
C MET A 274 9.09 20.67 23.99
N LYS A 275 8.12 21.60 24.09
CA LYS A 275 7.31 22.06 22.97
C LYS A 275 8.15 22.80 21.92
N ALA A 276 9.05 23.68 22.36
CA ALA A 276 9.95 24.39 21.47
C ALA A 276 10.86 23.41 20.71
N VAL A 277 11.47 22.44 21.40
CA VAL A 277 12.25 21.35 20.78
C VAL A 277 11.38 20.58 19.78
N GLY A 278 10.16 20.22 20.16
CA GLY A 278 9.24 19.48 19.31
C GLY A 278 8.87 20.20 18.02
N SER A 279 8.65 21.51 18.07
CA SER A 279 8.34 22.33 16.89
C SER A 279 9.49 22.39 15.86
N GLU A 280 10.73 22.20 16.32
CA GLU A 280 11.90 22.09 15.44
C GLU A 280 12.08 20.65 14.91
N CYS A 281 11.47 19.64 15.54
CA CYS A 281 11.53 18.24 15.11
C CYS A 281 10.44 17.89 14.09
N LEU A 282 9.19 18.30 14.37
CA LEU A 282 8.02 17.99 13.56
C LEU A 282 7.26 19.25 13.24
N LYS A 283 7.03 19.48 11.95
CA LYS A 283 6.20 20.59 11.46
C LYS A 283 4.96 20.05 10.78
N LEU A 284 3.78 20.52 11.17
CA LEU A 284 2.54 20.16 10.48
C LEU A 284 2.60 20.64 9.03
N ASN A 285 2.40 19.73 8.08
CA ASN A 285 2.41 20.00 6.65
C ASN A 285 0.98 20.07 6.09
N ARG A 286 0.20 19.00 6.30
CA ARG A 286 -1.14 18.85 5.73
C ARG A 286 -2.11 18.09 6.63
N GLU A 287 -3.39 18.37 6.43
CA GLU A 287 -4.52 17.69 7.06
C GLU A 287 -5.47 17.16 5.97
N PHE A 288 -5.95 15.92 6.15
CA PHE A 288 -6.86 15.25 5.24
C PHE A 288 -8.10 14.84 6.02
N GLN A 289 -9.27 15.20 5.49
CA GLN A 289 -10.55 14.87 6.07
C GLN A 289 -11.60 14.79 4.96
N ASP A 290 -12.63 13.98 5.17
CA ASP A 290 -13.82 14.01 4.33
C ASP A 290 -14.77 15.08 4.89
N SER A 291 -14.85 16.21 4.19
CA SER A 291 -15.72 17.33 4.59
C SER A 291 -17.21 17.04 4.39
N VAL A 292 -17.55 16.09 3.52
CA VAL A 292 -18.94 15.78 3.13
C VAL A 292 -19.54 14.78 4.10
N THR A 293 -18.95 13.59 4.21
CA THR A 293 -19.52 12.49 4.99
C THR A 293 -18.95 12.42 6.42
N LYS A 294 -17.79 13.06 6.66
CA LYS A 294 -17.09 13.08 7.95
C LYS A 294 -16.92 11.68 8.55
N MET A 295 -16.24 10.79 7.83
CA MET A 295 -16.01 9.40 8.26
C MET A 295 -14.76 9.25 9.12
N HIS A 296 -14.69 8.17 9.90
CA HIS A 296 -13.43 7.79 10.55
C HIS A 296 -12.55 6.98 9.58
N TRP A 297 -11.22 7.10 9.74
CA TRP A 297 -10.25 6.41 8.90
C TRP A 297 -9.71 5.16 9.58
N LYS A 298 -9.58 4.07 8.81
CA LYS A 298 -8.98 2.81 9.21
C LYS A 298 -7.64 2.62 8.50
N ALA A 299 -6.63 2.22 9.28
CA ALA A 299 -5.28 1.88 8.83
C ALA A 299 -4.66 2.82 7.76
N PRO A 300 -4.66 4.16 7.96
CA PRO A 300 -4.04 5.05 6.99
C PRO A 300 -2.52 4.83 6.93
N CYS A 301 -1.98 4.83 5.72
CA CYS A 301 -0.55 4.63 5.45
C CYS A 301 -0.11 5.39 4.19
N PHE A 302 1.20 5.44 3.98
CA PHE A 302 1.82 6.05 2.80
C PHE A 302 2.01 5.01 1.70
N SER A 303 2.13 5.47 0.46
CA SER A 303 2.75 4.70 -0.60
C SER A 303 4.23 4.42 -0.32
N GLY A 304 4.81 3.50 -1.09
CA GLY A 304 6.22 3.10 -0.94
C GLY A 304 7.22 4.25 -1.07
N ASP A 305 6.97 5.18 -1.98
CA ASP A 305 7.74 6.41 -2.23
C ASP A 305 7.38 7.56 -1.26
N GLY A 306 6.16 7.54 -0.71
CA GLY A 306 5.61 8.57 0.18
C GLY A 306 4.89 9.71 -0.52
N GLU A 307 4.60 9.58 -1.82
CA GLU A 307 3.86 10.59 -2.60
C GLU A 307 2.33 10.47 -2.42
N TRP A 308 1.83 9.25 -2.19
CA TRP A 308 0.42 9.00 -1.98
C TRP A 308 0.13 8.70 -0.52
N VAL A 309 -1.06 9.12 -0.10
CA VAL A 309 -1.60 8.85 1.23
C VAL A 309 -2.91 8.12 1.02
N ILE A 310 -3.08 6.99 1.71
CA ILE A 310 -4.32 6.22 1.63
C ILE A 310 -5.02 6.14 2.98
N GLY A 311 -6.34 6.04 2.93
CA GLY A 311 -7.18 5.85 4.10
C GLY A 311 -8.39 5.00 3.77
N GLY A 312 -8.55 3.89 4.49
CA GLY A 312 -9.75 3.07 4.40
C GLY A 312 -10.91 3.72 5.16
N SER A 313 -12.11 3.69 4.61
CA SER A 313 -13.31 4.11 5.33
C SER A 313 -13.62 3.15 6.46
N ALA A 314 -13.93 3.67 7.64
CA ALA A 314 -14.43 2.88 8.76
C ALA A 314 -15.97 2.65 8.71
N CYS A 315 -16.63 3.00 7.60
CA CYS A 315 -18.05 2.77 7.42
C CYS A 315 -18.37 1.28 7.40
N LYS A 316 -19.44 0.91 8.12
CA LYS A 316 -19.90 -0.48 8.15
C LYS A 316 -20.69 -0.77 6.88
N GLY A 317 -20.23 -1.76 6.10
CA GLY A 317 -20.92 -2.23 4.90
C GLY A 317 -20.44 -1.60 3.59
N GLU A 318 -19.38 -0.80 3.63
CA GLU A 318 -18.71 -0.25 2.45
C GLU A 318 -17.21 -0.54 2.54
N HIS A 319 -16.65 -1.02 1.43
CA HIS A 319 -15.21 -1.24 1.31
C HIS A 319 -14.62 -0.15 0.43
N THR A 320 -14.48 1.05 0.98
CA THR A 320 -13.99 2.21 0.24
C THR A 320 -12.62 2.66 0.72
N ILE A 321 -11.72 2.94 -0.22
CA ILE A 321 -10.35 3.42 0.04
C ILE A 321 -10.17 4.75 -0.66
N TYR A 322 -9.69 5.75 0.07
CA TYR A 322 -9.45 7.09 -0.44
C TYR A 322 -7.96 7.25 -0.69
N ILE A 323 -7.61 7.83 -1.84
CA ILE A 323 -6.23 8.11 -2.24
C ILE A 323 -6.08 9.62 -2.42
N TRP A 324 -5.16 10.20 -1.65
CA TRP A 324 -4.80 11.60 -1.76
C TRP A 324 -3.35 11.76 -2.23
N ASP A 325 -3.13 12.83 -2.99
CA ASP A 325 -1.81 13.36 -3.28
C ASP A 325 -1.28 14.14 -2.05
N ARG A 326 0.05 14.26 -1.89
CA ARG A 326 0.68 15.06 -0.84
C ARG A 326 0.22 16.52 -0.82
N ALA A 327 -0.22 17.06 -1.96
CA ALA A 327 -0.75 18.41 -2.02
C ALA A 327 -2.05 18.59 -1.20
N GLY A 328 -2.78 17.50 -0.92
CA GLY A 328 -4.06 17.50 -0.22
C GLY A 328 -5.26 17.19 -1.12
N HIS A 329 -5.04 16.97 -2.42
CA HIS A 329 -6.11 16.69 -3.38
C HIS A 329 -6.55 15.23 -3.28
N LEU A 330 -7.86 15.00 -3.22
CA LEU A 330 -8.43 13.66 -3.37
C LEU A 330 -8.36 13.27 -4.85
N VAL A 331 -7.56 12.25 -5.17
CA VAL A 331 -7.31 11.83 -6.55
C VAL A 331 -8.27 10.73 -6.98
N LYS A 332 -8.46 9.72 -6.13
CA LYS A 332 -9.31 8.57 -6.46
C LYS A 332 -10.00 8.05 -5.21
N ILE A 333 -11.21 7.52 -5.40
CA ILE A 333 -11.91 6.68 -4.43
C ILE A 333 -12.01 5.29 -5.07
N LEU A 334 -11.47 4.29 -4.40
CA LEU A 334 -11.59 2.89 -4.79
C LEU A 334 -12.82 2.31 -4.10
N GLU A 335 -13.75 1.82 -4.91
CA GLU A 335 -15.01 1.23 -4.44
C GLU A 335 -14.97 -0.29 -4.58
N GLY A 336 -15.03 -0.97 -3.45
CA GLY A 336 -14.97 -2.43 -3.37
C GLY A 336 -16.33 -3.06 -3.05
N PRO A 337 -16.32 -4.33 -2.62
CA PRO A 337 -17.53 -5.03 -2.22
C PRO A 337 -18.20 -4.39 -1.00
N LYS A 338 -19.46 -4.75 -0.73
CA LYS A 338 -20.28 -4.20 0.36
C LYS A 338 -19.92 -4.81 1.73
N GLU A 339 -18.65 -4.72 2.09
CA GLU A 339 -18.08 -5.30 3.31
C GLU A 339 -17.27 -4.23 4.04
N ALA A 340 -17.17 -4.30 5.36
CA ALA A 340 -16.38 -3.31 6.10
C ALA A 340 -14.88 -3.60 5.96
N LEU A 341 -14.09 -2.55 5.71
CA LEU A 341 -12.63 -2.62 5.69
C LEU A 341 -12.06 -2.73 7.11
N ILE A 342 -11.17 -3.69 7.34
CA ILE A 342 -10.55 -3.98 8.64
C ILE A 342 -9.10 -3.52 8.68
N ASP A 343 -8.31 -3.81 7.66
CA ASP A 343 -6.90 -3.46 7.61
C ASP A 343 -6.46 -3.14 6.18
N LEU A 344 -5.35 -2.42 6.05
CA LEU A 344 -4.89 -1.85 4.79
C LEU A 344 -3.36 -1.74 4.77
N ALA A 345 -2.74 -2.16 3.67
CA ALA A 345 -1.31 -2.04 3.44
C ALA A 345 -1.01 -1.67 1.98
N TRP A 346 -0.11 -0.72 1.76
CA TRP A 346 0.41 -0.40 0.44
C TRP A 346 1.67 -1.21 0.16
N HIS A 347 1.84 -1.70 -1.07
CA HIS A 347 3.01 -2.47 -1.48
C HIS A 347 4.28 -1.61 -1.53
N PRO A 348 5.39 -2.01 -0.88
CA PRO A 348 6.52 -1.10 -0.66
C PRO A 348 7.21 -0.52 -1.90
N VAL A 349 7.09 -1.16 -3.07
CA VAL A 349 7.75 -0.75 -4.33
C VAL A 349 6.83 -0.66 -5.55
N HIS A 350 5.57 -1.11 -5.43
CA HIS A 350 4.64 -1.16 -6.57
C HIS A 350 3.36 -0.42 -6.21
N PRO A 351 2.62 0.14 -7.18
CA PRO A 351 1.34 0.78 -6.94
C PRO A 351 0.24 -0.27 -6.76
N ILE A 352 0.34 -1.01 -5.67
CA ILE A 352 -0.58 -2.09 -5.28
C ILE A 352 -1.03 -1.83 -3.85
N ILE A 353 -2.31 -1.98 -3.59
CA ILE A 353 -2.88 -1.91 -2.24
C ILE A 353 -3.46 -3.26 -1.89
N VAL A 354 -3.23 -3.70 -0.66
CA VAL A 354 -3.87 -4.87 -0.08
C VAL A 354 -4.81 -4.41 1.01
N SER A 355 -6.05 -4.89 0.96
CA SER A 355 -7.08 -4.54 1.94
C SER A 355 -7.76 -5.79 2.49
N VAL A 356 -8.09 -5.77 3.76
CA VAL A 356 -8.73 -6.89 4.46
C VAL A 356 -10.18 -6.53 4.74
N SER A 357 -11.10 -7.41 4.39
CA SER A 357 -12.53 -7.26 4.68
C SER A 357 -12.92 -7.86 6.03
N LEU A 358 -14.10 -7.50 6.52
CA LEU A 358 -14.69 -8.10 7.72
C LEU A 358 -14.96 -9.60 7.55
N ALA A 359 -15.26 -10.05 6.32
CA ALA A 359 -15.41 -11.46 5.97
C ALA A 359 -14.09 -12.24 6.09
N GLY A 360 -12.96 -11.54 6.05
CA GLY A 360 -11.63 -12.12 6.15
C GLY A 360 -10.97 -12.40 4.81
N LEU A 361 -11.57 -11.94 3.71
CA LEU A 361 -10.96 -11.93 2.38
C LEU A 361 -9.95 -10.80 2.27
N VAL A 362 -8.87 -11.05 1.55
CA VAL A 362 -7.82 -10.08 1.26
C VAL A 362 -7.92 -9.68 -0.21
N TYR A 363 -8.31 -8.44 -0.48
CA TYR A 363 -8.40 -7.91 -1.85
C TYR A 363 -7.09 -7.25 -2.25
N ILE A 364 -6.59 -7.64 -3.42
CA ILE A 364 -5.43 -7.04 -4.08
C ILE A 364 -5.95 -6.01 -5.10
N TRP A 365 -5.64 -4.76 -4.83
CA TRP A 365 -5.90 -3.64 -5.73
C TRP A 365 -4.65 -3.38 -6.53
N ALA A 366 -4.77 -3.43 -7.84
CA ALA A 366 -3.70 -3.11 -8.74
C ALA A 366 -4.19 -2.12 -9.79
N LYS A 367 -3.26 -1.70 -10.62
CA LYS A 367 -3.55 -0.91 -11.81
C LYS A 367 -4.26 -1.79 -12.83
N ASP A 368 -5.20 -1.20 -13.57
CA ASP A 368 -5.78 -1.84 -14.74
C ASP A 368 -4.75 -1.80 -15.86
N TYR A 369 -4.09 -2.93 -16.14
CA TYR A 369 -3.07 -3.01 -17.16
C TYR A 369 -3.72 -3.21 -18.52
N THR A 370 -3.70 -2.17 -19.36
CA THR A 370 -4.02 -2.30 -20.77
C THR A 370 -2.79 -2.81 -21.51
N GLU A 371 -2.88 -4.04 -22.05
CA GLU A 371 -1.81 -4.63 -22.85
C GLU A 371 -1.49 -3.76 -24.06
N ASN A 372 -0.24 -3.29 -24.16
CA ASN A 372 0.22 -2.53 -25.30
C ASN A 372 0.67 -3.49 -26.43
N TRP A 373 -0.01 -3.45 -27.58
CA TRP A 373 0.29 -4.33 -28.70
C TRP A 373 1.61 -3.99 -29.41
N SER A 374 2.14 -2.77 -29.22
CA SER A 374 3.46 -2.39 -29.73
C SER A 374 4.61 -3.16 -29.10
N ALA A 375 4.41 -3.78 -27.94
CA ALA A 375 5.44 -4.61 -27.32
C ALA A 375 5.73 -5.90 -28.13
N PHE A 376 4.80 -6.36 -28.98
CA PHE A 376 5.00 -7.57 -29.79
C PHE A 376 5.91 -7.36 -31.01
N ALA A 377 6.06 -6.12 -31.47
CA ALA A 377 6.89 -5.79 -32.62
C ALA A 377 7.49 -4.37 -32.46
N PRO A 378 8.83 -4.22 -32.42
CA PRO A 378 9.48 -2.93 -32.15
C PRO A 378 9.08 -1.79 -33.10
N ASP A 379 8.75 -2.12 -34.35
CA ASP A 379 8.37 -1.16 -35.39
C ASP A 379 6.87 -0.83 -35.39
N PHE A 380 6.09 -1.46 -34.51
CA PHE A 380 4.65 -1.23 -34.40
C PHE A 380 4.38 -0.12 -33.39
N LYS A 381 3.45 0.79 -33.71
CA LYS A 381 2.97 1.83 -32.80
C LYS A 381 1.45 1.77 -32.76
N GLU A 382 0.89 1.65 -31.56
CA GLU A 382 -0.55 1.76 -31.37
C GLU A 382 -0.95 3.24 -31.46
N LEU A 383 -2.04 3.52 -32.18
CA LEU A 383 -2.57 4.86 -32.37
C LEU A 383 -3.94 4.96 -31.70
N GLU A 384 -4.10 5.91 -30.79
CA GLU A 384 -5.41 6.19 -30.17
C GLU A 384 -6.34 6.96 -31.12
N GLU A 385 -5.75 7.80 -31.98
CA GLU A 385 -6.44 8.58 -33.01
C GLU A 385 -5.76 8.40 -34.37
N ASN A 386 -6.51 8.62 -35.45
CA ASN A 386 -5.95 8.50 -36.80
C ASN A 386 -4.86 9.57 -37.03
N GLU A 387 -3.62 9.13 -37.26
CA GLU A 387 -2.55 10.00 -37.75
C GLU A 387 -2.61 10.07 -39.29
N GLU A 388 -2.56 11.28 -39.84
CA GLU A 388 -2.46 11.48 -41.29
C GLU A 388 -1.03 11.15 -41.74
N TYR A 389 -0.91 10.27 -42.75
CA TYR A 389 0.37 9.88 -43.29
C TYR A 389 1.01 11.06 -44.05
N VAL A 390 2.20 11.47 -43.62
CA VAL A 390 3.02 12.44 -44.33
C VAL A 390 4.03 11.67 -45.19
N GLU A 391 3.74 11.58 -46.48
CA GLU A 391 4.62 10.98 -47.48
C GLU A 391 6.01 11.62 -47.40
N ARG A 392 7.05 10.78 -47.32
CA ARG A 392 8.44 11.28 -47.32
C ARG A 392 8.92 11.45 -48.75
N GLU A 393 9.73 12.47 -49.00
CA GLU A 393 10.22 12.79 -50.35
C GLU A 393 10.99 11.63 -51.00
N ASP A 394 11.64 10.78 -50.19
CA ASP A 394 12.45 9.64 -50.58
C ASP A 394 11.70 8.30 -50.63
N GLU A 395 10.39 8.28 -50.34
CA GLU A 395 9.59 7.04 -50.26
C GLU A 395 9.50 6.31 -51.60
N PHE A 396 9.50 7.05 -52.70
CA PHE A 396 9.42 6.52 -54.06
C PHE A 396 10.79 6.40 -54.75
N ASP A 397 11.88 6.74 -54.05
CA ASP A 397 13.22 6.67 -54.58
C ASP A 397 13.80 5.24 -54.46
N LEU A 398 14.40 4.75 -55.54
CA LEU A 398 15.17 3.50 -55.55
C LEU A 398 16.54 3.74 -54.92
N ILE A 399 16.59 3.73 -53.58
CA ILE A 399 17.86 3.81 -52.84
C ILE A 399 18.59 2.47 -52.98
N PRO A 400 19.78 2.40 -53.61
CA PRO A 400 20.57 1.17 -53.66
C PRO A 400 20.93 0.72 -52.24
N GLU A 401 20.94 -0.59 -51.98
CA GLU A 401 21.17 -1.15 -50.62
C GLU A 401 22.45 -0.63 -49.93
N THR A 402 23.43 -0.17 -50.72
CA THR A 402 24.69 0.42 -50.25
C THR A 402 24.53 1.79 -49.60
N GLU A 403 23.45 2.52 -49.85
CA GLU A 403 23.18 3.87 -49.29
C GLU A 403 22.16 3.85 -48.15
N LYS A 404 21.44 2.74 -47.94
CA LYS A 404 20.48 2.56 -46.83
C LYS A 404 21.15 2.48 -45.46
N VAL A 405 22.47 2.32 -45.43
CA VAL A 405 23.27 2.15 -44.23
C VAL A 405 23.92 3.49 -43.86
N LYS A 406 23.10 4.51 -43.57
CA LYS A 406 23.52 5.48 -42.55
C LYS A 406 23.24 4.80 -41.22
N VAL A 407 24.17 3.94 -40.81
CA VAL A 407 24.21 3.40 -39.44
C VAL A 407 24.04 4.60 -38.54
N SER A 408 22.99 4.59 -37.73
CA SER A 408 22.84 5.51 -36.61
C SER A 408 24.18 5.58 -35.87
N ASP A 409 24.63 6.78 -35.48
CA ASP A 409 25.80 7.01 -34.62
C ASP A 409 25.57 6.42 -33.21
N VAL A 410 25.24 5.13 -33.13
CA VAL A 410 25.22 4.34 -31.92
C VAL A 410 26.64 3.85 -31.77
N ASN A 411 27.29 4.30 -30.70
CA ASN A 411 28.65 3.92 -30.38
C ASN A 411 28.66 2.44 -29.99
N GLU A 412 28.79 1.55 -30.98
CA GLU A 412 28.87 0.09 -30.79
C GLU A 412 30.09 -0.33 -29.94
N ASP A 413 31.06 0.58 -29.78
CA ASP A 413 32.24 0.41 -28.94
C ASP A 413 32.01 0.85 -27.47
N GLU A 414 30.77 1.14 -27.05
CA GLU A 414 30.47 1.43 -25.63
C GLU A 414 30.73 0.20 -24.75
N GLU A 415 31.57 0.39 -23.72
CA GLU A 415 31.79 -0.63 -22.70
C GLU A 415 30.52 -0.81 -21.85
N VAL A 416 29.84 -1.95 -22.03
CA VAL A 416 28.66 -2.32 -21.24
C VAL A 416 29.10 -3.03 -19.97
N ASP A 417 28.75 -2.45 -18.83
CA ASP A 417 28.93 -3.07 -17.52
C ASP A 417 27.84 -4.11 -17.27
N ILE A 418 28.23 -5.37 -17.11
CA ILE A 418 27.35 -6.52 -16.84
C ILE A 418 27.47 -7.03 -15.40
N GLU A 419 28.41 -6.49 -14.61
CA GLU A 419 28.70 -6.99 -13.26
C GLU A 419 28.11 -6.09 -12.17
N THR A 420 27.99 -4.79 -12.43
CA THR A 420 27.42 -3.90 -11.42
C THR A 420 25.92 -4.10 -11.27
N VAL A 421 25.50 -4.26 -10.02
CA VAL A 421 24.09 -4.32 -9.66
C VAL A 421 23.63 -2.90 -9.36
N GLU A 422 22.64 -2.40 -10.10
CA GLU A 422 22.01 -1.13 -9.81
C GLU A 422 21.49 -1.10 -8.37
N LYS A 423 21.82 -0.04 -7.64
CA LYS A 423 21.31 0.16 -6.29
C LYS A 423 19.86 0.63 -6.38
N ASP A 424 18.92 -0.24 -5.99
CA ASP A 424 17.54 0.16 -5.73
C ASP A 424 17.55 1.38 -4.79
N SER A 425 16.89 2.47 -5.16
CA SER A 425 16.92 3.76 -4.42
C SER A 425 16.40 3.67 -2.98
N PHE A 426 15.74 2.55 -2.64
CA PHE A 426 15.15 2.25 -1.34
C PHE A 426 15.89 1.16 -0.57
N SER A 427 16.94 0.56 -1.13
CA SER A 427 17.82 -0.38 -0.42
C SER A 427 18.70 0.41 0.55
N ASP A 428 18.38 0.33 1.84
CA ASP A 428 19.29 0.81 2.88
C ASP A 428 20.61 0.03 2.73
N SER A 429 21.71 0.77 2.56
CA SER A 429 23.02 0.35 2.05
C SER A 429 23.79 -0.71 2.86
N ASP A 430 23.18 -1.39 3.83
CA ASP A 430 23.82 -2.47 4.57
C ASP A 430 23.75 -3.78 3.77
N MET A 431 24.66 -3.91 2.80
CA MET A 431 24.93 -5.14 2.05
C MET A 431 25.45 -6.30 2.92
N SER A 432 25.53 -6.12 4.25
CA SER A 432 26.11 -7.10 5.17
C SER A 432 25.17 -8.26 5.48
N VAL A 433 23.85 -8.08 5.30
CA VAL A 433 22.85 -9.13 5.51
C VAL A 433 21.95 -9.24 4.29
N GLU A 434 21.92 -10.44 3.72
CA GLU A 434 21.02 -10.75 2.63
C GLU A 434 19.57 -10.68 3.11
N GLU A 435 18.79 -9.83 2.46
CA GLU A 435 17.36 -9.70 2.71
C GLU A 435 16.62 -10.94 2.19
N LEU A 436 15.63 -11.43 2.95
CA LEU A 436 14.81 -12.57 2.56
C LEU A 436 13.97 -12.20 1.32
N ARG A 437 14.34 -12.76 0.17
CA ARG A 437 13.67 -12.51 -1.11
C ARG A 437 12.51 -13.47 -1.35
N TYR A 438 12.77 -14.76 -1.16
CA TYR A 438 11.82 -15.84 -1.35
C TYR A 438 11.97 -16.84 -0.21
N LEU A 439 10.91 -17.63 0.01
CA LEU A 439 10.98 -18.80 0.85
C LEU A 439 11.24 -20.02 -0.04
N PRO A 440 12.21 -20.89 0.30
CA PRO A 440 12.43 -22.11 -0.47
C PRO A 440 11.17 -22.97 -0.40
N ALA A 441 10.70 -23.43 -1.56
CA ALA A 441 9.61 -24.39 -1.61
C ALA A 441 10.06 -25.70 -0.95
N GLU A 442 9.30 -26.18 0.03
CA GLU A 442 9.48 -27.54 0.52
C GLU A 442 8.97 -28.48 -0.58
N PRO A 443 9.83 -29.32 -1.20
CA PRO A 443 9.40 -30.22 -2.24
C PRO A 443 8.36 -31.18 -1.65
N ILE A 444 7.14 -31.13 -2.18
CA ILE A 444 6.10 -32.10 -1.82
C ILE A 444 6.65 -33.46 -2.27
N PRO A 445 6.86 -34.43 -1.37
CA PRO A 445 7.28 -35.76 -1.78
C PRO A 445 6.19 -36.32 -2.68
N ASP A 446 6.57 -36.80 -3.87
CA ASP A 446 5.66 -37.51 -4.75
C ASP A 446 4.96 -38.60 -3.93
N THR A 447 3.66 -38.45 -3.73
CA THR A 447 2.87 -39.51 -3.10
C THR A 447 3.04 -40.74 -3.97
N ASN A 448 3.67 -41.79 -3.43
CA ASN A 448 3.56 -43.11 -4.03
C ASN A 448 2.05 -43.38 -4.17
N GLU A 449 1.56 -43.40 -5.41
CA GLU A 449 0.21 -43.80 -5.74
C GLU A 449 0.01 -45.21 -5.17
N GLN A 450 -0.46 -45.31 -3.93
CA GLN A 450 -1.10 -46.50 -3.45
C GLN A 450 -2.33 -46.67 -4.32
N GLN A 451 -2.40 -47.82 -4.95
CA GLN A 451 -3.48 -48.31 -5.81
C GLN A 451 -4.83 -48.22 -5.10
N ASP A 452 -5.41 -47.02 -5.07
CA ASP A 452 -6.83 -46.86 -4.85
C ASP A 452 -7.52 -47.09 -6.19
N ASN A 453 -8.32 -48.15 -6.20
CA ASN A 453 -9.10 -48.63 -7.34
C ASN A 453 -9.96 -47.51 -7.94
N ILE A 454 -9.42 -46.79 -8.91
CA ILE A 454 -10.22 -46.03 -9.85
C ILE A 454 -10.88 -47.08 -10.75
N LYS A 455 -12.15 -47.38 -10.49
CA LYS A 455 -13.05 -48.00 -11.47
C LYS A 455 -13.19 -47.06 -12.66
N LEU A 456 -12.25 -47.16 -13.58
CA LEU A 456 -12.38 -46.65 -14.94
C LEU A 456 -13.49 -47.44 -15.63
N ILE A 457 -14.55 -46.73 -15.99
CA ILE A 457 -15.55 -47.20 -16.95
C ILE A 457 -14.83 -47.42 -18.28
N GLU A 458 -14.77 -48.68 -18.71
CA GLU A 458 -14.24 -49.09 -20.00
C GLU A 458 -14.98 -48.40 -21.15
N ALA A 459 -14.22 -47.73 -22.02
CA ALA A 459 -14.58 -47.62 -23.42
C ALA A 459 -13.36 -48.04 -24.24
N HIS A 460 -13.42 -49.28 -24.71
CA HIS A 460 -12.49 -49.86 -25.67
C HIS A 460 -12.33 -48.96 -26.90
N ILE A 461 -11.11 -48.48 -27.18
CA ILE A 461 -10.61 -48.42 -28.56
C ILE A 461 -9.16 -48.92 -28.56
N SER A 462 -8.99 -49.98 -29.34
CA SER A 462 -7.82 -50.79 -29.57
C SER A 462 -6.69 -50.08 -30.30
N ALA A 463 -5.47 -50.40 -29.85
CA ALA A 463 -4.27 -50.68 -30.65
C ALA A 463 -3.74 -49.59 -31.61
N SER A 464 -2.63 -48.99 -31.22
CA SER A 464 -1.61 -48.43 -32.11
C SER A 464 -1.02 -49.52 -33.03
N PRO A 465 -0.37 -49.13 -34.13
CA PRO A 465 0.98 -49.62 -34.33
C PRO A 465 1.99 -48.51 -34.59
N ALA A 466 3.23 -48.86 -34.28
CA ALA A 466 4.47 -48.09 -34.24
C ALA A 466 4.80 -47.30 -35.52
N PHE A 467 5.56 -46.23 -35.32
CA PHE A 467 6.35 -45.57 -36.37
C PHE A 467 7.84 -45.65 -35.95
N GLU A 468 8.59 -46.55 -36.60
CA GLU A 468 10.05 -46.59 -36.60
C GLU A 468 10.56 -45.81 -37.82
N GLU A 469 11.62 -45.03 -37.62
CA GLU A 469 12.38 -44.36 -38.66
C GLU A 469 13.15 -45.37 -39.53
N ALA A 470 13.04 -45.25 -40.86
CA ALA A 470 14.04 -45.76 -41.79
C ALA A 470 14.06 -44.97 -43.11
N VAL A 471 15.14 -44.21 -43.30
CA VAL A 471 16.02 -44.11 -44.48
C VAL A 471 15.38 -44.21 -45.88
N GLN A 472 15.60 -43.15 -46.65
CA GLN A 472 15.40 -43.02 -48.09
C GLN A 472 16.14 -44.10 -48.90
N ASN A 473 15.42 -44.77 -49.80
CA ASN A 473 15.93 -45.14 -51.12
C ASN A 473 14.73 -45.39 -52.06
N GLY A 474 14.69 -44.64 -53.15
CA GLY A 474 13.62 -44.71 -54.14
C GLY A 474 13.81 -45.83 -55.17
N HIS A 475 12.72 -46.25 -55.80
CA HIS A 475 12.58 -46.55 -57.23
C HIS A 475 11.17 -47.10 -57.54
N GLY A 476 10.63 -46.68 -58.71
CA GLY A 476 9.51 -47.31 -59.44
C GLY A 476 8.12 -46.83 -59.02
N ALA A 477 7.41 -45.99 -59.80
CA ALA A 477 6.64 -46.34 -61.01
C ALA A 477 5.54 -47.38 -60.68
N ASP A 478 4.27 -47.29 -61.10
CA ASP A 478 3.52 -46.39 -61.96
C ASP A 478 2.04 -46.85 -61.89
N HIS A 479 1.12 -46.02 -62.41
CA HIS A 479 -0.24 -46.37 -62.88
C HIS A 479 -1.36 -46.65 -61.85
N ALA A 480 -2.34 -45.73 -61.76
CA ALA A 480 -3.62 -45.70 -62.52
C ALA A 480 -4.67 -46.66 -61.93
N SER A 481 -5.85 -46.24 -61.48
CA SER A 481 -6.93 -45.65 -62.29
C SER A 481 -8.19 -45.46 -61.41
N SER A 482 -9.00 -44.47 -61.75
CA SER A 482 -10.34 -44.11 -61.21
C SER A 482 -11.44 -45.06 -61.73
N PRO A 483 -12.78 -44.81 -61.63
CA PRO A 483 -13.57 -43.76 -60.95
C PRO A 483 -14.95 -44.22 -60.33
N GLN A 484 -15.76 -43.23 -59.91
CA GLN A 484 -17.24 -43.20 -59.71
C GLN A 484 -17.80 -43.80 -58.39
N GLY A 485 -18.77 -43.20 -57.69
CA GLY A 485 -19.58 -41.98 -57.91
C GLY A 485 -20.46 -41.64 -56.70
N GLU A 486 -20.95 -40.38 -56.72
CA GLU A 486 -22.18 -39.83 -56.11
C GLU A 486 -22.50 -40.04 -54.60
N GLU A 487 -22.46 -38.95 -53.82
CA GLU A 487 -23.65 -38.24 -53.31
C GLU A 487 -23.30 -36.96 -52.52
N MET A 488 -24.15 -35.94 -52.67
CA MET A 488 -24.22 -34.67 -51.90
C MET A 488 -24.33 -34.95 -50.39
N GLY A 489 -23.94 -34.11 -49.43
CA GLY A 489 -23.53 -32.72 -49.41
C GLY A 489 -23.66 -32.25 -47.96
N GLU A 490 -22.54 -32.00 -47.28
CA GLU A 490 -22.50 -31.44 -45.92
C GLU A 490 -21.76 -30.09 -45.95
N THR A 491 -22.45 -29.01 -45.60
CA THR A 491 -21.80 -27.74 -45.23
C THR A 491 -22.01 -27.45 -43.74
N ARG A 492 -20.93 -27.68 -42.99
CA ARG A 492 -20.61 -27.21 -41.64
C ARG A 492 -21.16 -25.80 -41.35
N GLY A 493 -21.98 -25.70 -40.31
CA GLY A 493 -22.31 -24.44 -39.65
C GLY A 493 -21.11 -23.90 -38.86
N LYS A 494 -20.57 -22.77 -39.32
CA LYS A 494 -19.66 -21.92 -38.53
C LYS A 494 -20.49 -21.11 -37.52
N ARG A 495 -20.15 -21.23 -36.23
CA ARG A 495 -20.60 -20.33 -35.15
C ARG A 495 -20.18 -18.90 -35.48
N LYS A 496 -21.16 -18.03 -35.72
CA LYS A 496 -20.99 -16.57 -35.77
C LYS A 496 -20.81 -16.03 -34.34
N ARG A 497 -19.70 -15.32 -34.09
CA ARG A 497 -19.56 -14.40 -32.95
C ARG A 497 -20.37 -13.12 -33.25
N LYS A 498 -21.11 -12.63 -32.25
CA LYS A 498 -21.85 -11.37 -32.28
C LYS A 498 -20.85 -10.19 -32.18
N PRO A 499 -21.02 -9.09 -32.92
CA PRO A 499 -20.23 -7.87 -32.70
C PRO A 499 -20.82 -6.99 -31.58
N SER A 500 -19.94 -6.21 -30.98
CA SER A 500 -20.14 -5.33 -29.82
C SER A 500 -20.93 -4.05 -30.15
N GLU A 501 -21.50 -3.47 -29.10
CA GLU A 501 -22.59 -2.49 -29.05
C GLU A 501 -22.20 -1.03 -29.33
N LYS A 502 -21.02 -0.76 -29.92
CA LYS A 502 -20.54 0.62 -30.17
C LYS A 502 -20.60 1.11 -31.63
N GLY A 503 -21.34 0.41 -32.49
CA GLY A 503 -21.45 0.73 -33.92
C GLY A 503 -22.82 1.19 -34.44
N MET A 504 -23.83 1.41 -33.58
CA MET A 504 -25.21 1.67 -34.04
C MET A 504 -25.74 3.10 -33.82
N GLU A 505 -24.92 4.07 -33.40
CA GLU A 505 -25.39 5.44 -33.15
C GLU A 505 -25.08 6.47 -34.25
N LEU A 506 -24.44 6.08 -35.36
CA LEU A 506 -24.08 7.01 -36.44
C LEU A 506 -24.81 6.78 -37.79
N GLN A 507 -25.91 6.01 -37.80
CA GLN A 507 -26.76 5.86 -38.99
C GLN A 507 -28.25 6.09 -38.73
N ALA A 508 -28.59 6.97 -37.78
CA ALA A 508 -29.96 7.40 -37.53
C ALA A 508 -30.16 8.93 -37.65
N GLU A 509 -29.43 9.61 -38.52
CA GLU A 509 -29.77 10.97 -38.97
C GLU A 509 -29.61 11.10 -40.47
N LYS A 510 -30.66 10.75 -41.21
CA LYS A 510 -31.05 11.33 -42.52
C LYS A 510 -32.22 10.55 -43.12
N ALA A 511 -33.46 10.95 -42.80
CA ALA A 511 -34.59 10.90 -43.74
C ALA A 511 -35.91 11.49 -43.17
N LYS A 512 -36.33 12.63 -43.76
CA LYS A 512 -37.71 13.02 -44.15
C LYS A 512 -38.68 13.56 -43.05
N PRO A 513 -39.80 14.25 -43.41
CA PRO A 513 -39.85 15.71 -43.61
C PRO A 513 -40.99 16.42 -42.85
N LEU A 514 -41.02 17.76 -42.98
CA LEU A 514 -41.98 18.73 -42.41
C LEU A 514 -43.48 18.46 -42.70
N LYS A 515 -44.33 18.64 -41.67
CA LYS A 515 -45.67 19.28 -41.73
C LYS A 515 -45.97 20.00 -40.41
N GLY A 516 -46.39 21.27 -40.49
CA GLY A 516 -46.53 22.17 -39.34
C GLY A 516 -47.94 22.29 -38.75
N SER A 517 -48.02 22.98 -37.61
CA SER A 517 -49.20 23.74 -37.14
C SER A 517 -48.84 24.66 -35.95
N VAL A 518 -48.59 25.94 -36.26
CA VAL A 518 -49.10 27.19 -35.66
C VAL A 518 -49.57 27.25 -34.18
N ARG A 519 -49.21 28.40 -33.55
CA ARG A 519 -49.71 29.13 -32.32
C ARG A 519 -49.02 28.78 -30.99
N THR A 520 -48.56 29.70 -30.13
CA THR A 520 -48.67 31.16 -30.01
C THR A 520 -47.58 31.67 -29.05
N VAL A 521 -46.95 32.80 -29.36
CA VAL A 521 -45.93 33.47 -28.51
C VAL A 521 -46.60 34.37 -27.48
N ARG A 522 -46.16 34.31 -26.22
CA ARG A 522 -46.37 35.40 -25.25
C ARG A 522 -45.11 35.58 -24.40
N ALA A 523 -44.37 36.63 -24.73
CA ALA A 523 -43.21 37.10 -23.99
C ALA A 523 -43.63 37.85 -22.71
N LYS A 524 -42.84 37.74 -21.63
CA LYS A 524 -42.88 38.64 -20.48
C LYS A 524 -41.50 39.30 -20.30
N ARG A 525 -41.53 40.63 -20.25
CA ARG A 525 -40.45 41.56 -19.91
C ARG A 525 -40.19 41.58 -18.39
N PRO A 526 -39.00 42.02 -17.93
CA PRO A 526 -38.79 42.40 -16.54
C PRO A 526 -39.31 43.82 -16.27
N VAL A 527 -39.80 44.04 -15.05
CA VAL A 527 -40.32 45.31 -14.54
C VAL A 527 -39.22 46.00 -13.72
N VAL A 528 -39.03 47.27 -14.02
CA VAL A 528 -38.36 48.31 -13.23
C VAL A 528 -39.45 49.28 -12.80
N ASP A 529 -39.43 49.71 -11.53
CA ASP A 529 -40.02 50.93 -10.97
C ASP A 529 -39.01 51.34 -9.87
N GLN A 530 -38.24 52.45 -9.93
CA GLN A 530 -38.60 53.89 -9.83
C GLN A 530 -39.63 54.14 -8.72
N GLU A 531 -39.51 55.06 -7.78
CA GLU A 531 -38.68 56.26 -7.55
C GLU A 531 -38.97 56.69 -6.10
N ILE A 532 -38.12 57.52 -5.49
CA ILE A 532 -38.52 58.84 -4.95
C ILE A 532 -37.25 59.58 -4.48
N ASP A 533 -37.10 60.74 -5.11
CA ASP A 533 -36.29 61.93 -4.82
C ASP A 533 -36.17 62.30 -3.34
N ASP A 534 -35.05 62.87 -2.91
CA ASP A 534 -34.90 64.34 -2.95
C ASP A 534 -33.60 64.80 -2.24
N SER A 535 -32.79 65.54 -3.00
CA SER A 535 -32.06 66.76 -2.57
C SER A 535 -30.91 66.63 -1.53
N VAL A 536 -29.85 67.44 -1.47
CA VAL A 536 -29.18 68.49 -2.27
C VAL A 536 -27.96 68.90 -1.39
N ASN A 537 -26.87 69.39 -2.02
CA ASN A 537 -25.63 69.94 -1.43
C ASN A 537 -24.63 68.89 -0.91
N GLY A 538 -23.38 68.85 -1.34
CA GLY A 538 -22.50 69.92 -1.80
C GLY A 538 -21.29 69.90 -0.86
N ASP A 539 -20.12 69.58 -1.41
CA ASP A 539 -18.83 70.22 -1.12
C ASP A 539 -17.69 69.38 -1.71
N ASP A 540 -17.03 70.01 -2.68
CA ASP A 540 -15.66 69.74 -3.09
C ASP A 540 -14.72 69.89 -1.88
N ASP A 541 -13.69 69.05 -1.77
CA ASP A 541 -12.33 69.60 -1.75
C ASP A 541 -11.25 68.50 -1.84
N ASP A 542 -10.23 68.89 -2.58
CA ASP A 542 -8.95 68.24 -2.85
C ASP A 542 -8.18 67.82 -1.59
N ALA A 543 -7.33 66.78 -1.71
CA ALA A 543 -5.88 66.97 -1.78
C ALA A 543 -5.10 65.65 -1.62
N TYR A 544 -4.15 65.51 -2.53
CA TYR A 544 -2.97 64.66 -2.47
C TYR A 544 -2.18 64.84 -1.15
N TYR A 545 -1.84 63.73 -0.48
CA TYR A 545 -0.47 63.24 -0.28
C TYR A 545 -0.45 61.86 0.40
#